data_AF-A0A1V4T873-F1
#
_entry.id   AF-A0A1V4T873-F1
#
_cell.length_a   1.000
_cell.length_b   1.000
_cell.length_c   1.000
_cell.angle_alpha   90.00
_cell.angle_beta   90.00
_cell.angle_gamma   90.00
#
_symmetry.space_group_name_H-M   'P 1'
#
loop_
_entity.id
_entity.type
_entity.pdbx_description
1 polymer ?
#
loop_
_entity_poly.entity_id
_entity_poly.type
_entity_poly.pdbx_seq_one_letter_code
_entity_poly.pdbx_strand_id
1 'polypeptide(L)'
;MVYAGLPERTNSGWQNWYRVLPNEGFVVGYSDLRLNPLWVSYPLTALTAEQKKQGYKRPSQFNEDWRTFWRVSHGDYSNTGYDRGHLAPNYAISRQFGKQAQLDTFLMTNISPQKPNLNRKIWQRLEEAAIDHFAPQFSKVWVMTGPVFEGEVERLSSWVEVPDGFYKVFVGVDAKDQAVSMLAFFFPQNVKGNESLSKFVVSVDQLELMTGFDFFSQLDDEVENNLEKNIAVQRWRLAEVASKASRY
;
A
#
# COMPACT_ATOMS: atom_id res chain seq x y z
N MET A 1 13.87 2.98 -3.46
CA MET A 1 12.76 2.37 -2.69
C MET A 1 11.44 3.02 -3.08
N VAL A 2 11.43 4.34 -3.27
CA VAL A 2 10.34 5.06 -3.94
C VAL A 2 10.72 5.28 -5.40
N TYR A 3 9.76 5.13 -6.30
CA TYR A 3 9.94 5.39 -7.73
C TYR A 3 9.63 6.86 -7.99
N ALA A 4 10.49 7.54 -8.76
CA ALA A 4 10.30 8.93 -9.18
C ALA A 4 9.93 9.90 -8.05
N GLY A 5 10.68 9.90 -6.94
CA GLY A 5 10.51 10.90 -5.87
C GLY A 5 9.62 10.44 -4.71
N LEU A 6 9.56 11.27 -3.67
CA LEU A 6 8.64 11.08 -2.55
C LEU A 6 7.32 11.78 -2.91
N PRO A 7 6.14 11.27 -2.46
CA PRO A 7 4.88 11.95 -2.70
C PRO A 7 4.93 13.40 -2.18
N GLU A 8 4.75 14.36 -3.07
CA GLU A 8 4.79 15.78 -2.73
C GLU A 8 3.42 16.24 -2.27
N ARG A 9 3.37 17.23 -1.38
CA ARG A 9 2.08 17.71 -0.86
C ARG A 9 1.54 18.77 -1.81
N THR A 10 0.36 18.54 -2.39
CA THR A 10 -0.28 19.51 -3.30
C THR A 10 -0.78 20.76 -2.56
N ASN A 11 -0.86 20.70 -1.23
CA ASN A 11 -1.21 21.83 -0.39
C ASN A 11 -0.34 21.89 0.87
N SER A 12 -0.26 23.08 1.47
CA SER A 12 0.48 23.32 2.72
C SER A 12 -0.32 22.94 3.98
N GLY A 13 -1.43 22.23 3.83
CA GLY A 13 -2.28 21.80 4.94
C GLY A 13 -1.54 20.87 5.89
N TRP A 14 -1.80 21.02 7.19
CA TRP A 14 -1.24 20.15 8.22
C TRP A 14 -1.66 18.68 8.05
N GLN A 15 -2.81 18.45 7.42
CA GLN A 15 -3.44 17.15 7.16
C GLN A 15 -2.54 16.16 6.39
N ASN A 16 -1.64 16.68 5.54
CA ASN A 16 -0.75 15.89 4.70
C ASN A 16 0.71 15.95 5.17
N TRP A 17 0.98 16.52 6.34
CA TRP A 17 2.33 16.53 6.90
C TRP A 17 2.74 15.12 7.36
N TYR A 18 3.95 14.70 6.96
CA TYR A 18 4.50 13.40 7.32
C TYR A 18 6.01 13.47 7.57
N ARG A 19 6.52 12.44 8.26
CA ARG A 19 7.95 12.12 8.36
C ARG A 19 8.26 10.85 7.58
N VAL A 20 9.45 10.79 7.00
CA VAL A 20 9.91 9.61 6.27
C VAL A 20 10.61 8.66 7.24
N LEU A 21 10.08 7.43 7.35
CA LEU A 21 10.61 6.37 8.19
C LEU A 21 11.11 5.22 7.27
N PRO A 22 12.42 5.09 7.04
CA PRO A 22 12.98 4.00 6.25
C PRO A 22 12.96 2.69 7.05
N ASN A 23 12.66 1.57 6.39
CA ASN A 23 12.69 0.22 6.94
C ASN A 23 13.42 -0.72 5.99
N GLU A 24 13.70 -1.96 6.42
CA GLU A 24 14.26 -2.96 5.52
C GLU A 24 13.21 -3.37 4.46
N GLY A 25 13.45 -3.01 3.20
CA GLY A 25 12.59 -3.38 2.06
C GLY A 25 11.40 -2.46 1.76
N PHE A 26 11.10 -1.46 2.60
CA PHE A 26 10.06 -0.45 2.34
C PHE A 26 10.32 0.89 3.05
N VAL A 27 9.60 1.94 2.66
CA VAL A 27 9.64 3.27 3.28
C VAL A 27 8.22 3.70 3.64
N VAL A 28 8.05 4.36 4.78
CA VAL A 28 6.77 4.89 5.25
C VAL A 28 6.81 6.42 5.33
N GLY A 29 5.82 7.10 4.77
CA GLY A 29 5.49 8.48 5.12
C GLY A 29 4.47 8.48 6.25
N TYR A 30 4.88 8.81 7.47
CA TYR A 30 4.06 8.69 8.67
C TYR A 30 3.58 10.04 9.20
N SER A 31 2.29 10.16 9.52
CA SER A 31 1.74 11.34 10.17
C SER A 31 1.56 11.11 11.66
N ASP A 32 2.37 11.78 12.49
CA ASP A 32 2.17 11.80 13.95
C ASP A 32 0.87 12.51 14.36
N LEU A 33 0.25 13.29 13.46
CA LEU A 33 -1.02 13.97 13.73
C LEU A 33 -2.20 13.00 13.60
N ARG A 34 -2.14 12.09 12.63
CA ARG A 34 -3.18 11.07 12.41
C ARG A 34 -2.90 9.75 13.13
N LEU A 35 -1.69 9.60 13.66
CA LEU A 35 -1.16 8.35 14.20
C LEU A 35 -1.20 7.20 13.19
N ASN A 36 -1.03 7.53 11.91
CA ASN A 36 -1.25 6.63 10.78
C ASN A 36 -0.22 6.92 9.67
N PRO A 37 0.29 5.91 8.94
CA PRO A 37 0.95 6.14 7.66
C PRO A 37 0.02 6.91 6.70
N LEU A 38 0.58 7.86 5.94
CA LEU A 38 -0.10 8.49 4.80
C LEU A 38 0.21 7.75 3.50
N TRP A 39 1.42 7.19 3.40
CA TRP A 39 1.83 6.36 2.28
C TRP A 39 2.95 5.41 2.69
N VAL A 40 3.08 4.31 1.95
CA VAL A 40 4.13 3.31 2.06
C VAL A 40 4.56 2.91 0.67
N SER A 41 5.86 2.86 0.44
CA SER A 41 6.45 2.49 -0.84
C SER A 41 7.40 1.32 -0.71
N TYR A 42 7.29 0.36 -1.62
CA TYR A 42 8.19 -0.80 -1.68
C TYR A 42 8.32 -1.35 -3.10
N PRO A 43 9.49 -1.90 -3.46
CA PRO A 43 9.67 -2.62 -4.72
C PRO A 43 9.23 -4.09 -4.61
N LEU A 44 8.81 -4.64 -5.74
CA LEU A 44 8.52 -6.03 -5.97
C LEU A 44 9.27 -6.54 -7.22
N THR A 45 9.81 -7.75 -7.11
CA THR A 45 10.33 -8.53 -8.23
C THR A 45 9.72 -9.93 -8.21
N ALA A 46 9.79 -10.64 -9.34
CA ALA A 46 9.42 -12.05 -9.37
C ALA A 46 10.20 -12.84 -8.30
N LEU A 47 9.50 -13.57 -7.44
CA LEU A 47 10.14 -14.40 -6.41
C LEU A 47 10.87 -15.59 -7.05
N THR A 48 12.11 -15.84 -6.62
CA THR A 48 12.84 -17.06 -6.98
C THR A 48 12.19 -18.30 -6.35
N ALA A 49 12.59 -19.49 -6.84
CA ALA A 49 12.13 -20.74 -6.26
C ALA A 49 12.55 -20.90 -4.79
N GLU A 50 13.72 -20.40 -4.39
CA GLU A 50 14.13 -20.40 -2.97
C GLU A 50 13.26 -19.45 -2.14
N GLN A 51 13.04 -18.22 -2.62
CA GLN A 51 12.24 -17.22 -1.90
C GLN A 51 10.79 -17.69 -1.67
N LYS A 52 10.20 -18.39 -2.65
CA LYS A 52 8.88 -19.02 -2.50
C LYS A 52 8.84 -20.08 -1.40
N LYS A 53 9.95 -20.76 -1.12
CA LYS A 53 10.08 -21.77 -0.04
C LYS A 53 10.44 -21.17 1.32
N GLN A 54 11.11 -20.02 1.36
CA GLN A 54 11.61 -19.36 2.57
C GLN A 54 10.54 -18.80 3.52
N GLY A 55 10.08 -19.56 4.50
CA GLY A 55 9.13 -19.07 5.51
C GLY A 55 9.79 -18.71 6.83
N TYR A 56 9.55 -17.49 7.33
CA TYR A 56 9.84 -17.14 8.73
C TYR A 56 8.59 -17.25 9.58
N LYS A 57 8.74 -17.64 10.85
CA LYS A 57 7.64 -17.68 11.81
C LYS A 57 7.07 -16.27 11.97
N ARG A 58 5.82 -16.09 11.51
CA ARG A 58 5.09 -14.83 11.62
C ARG A 58 5.01 -14.37 13.09
N PRO A 59 5.38 -13.13 13.41
CA PRO A 59 5.13 -12.56 14.73
C PRO A 59 3.65 -12.62 15.12
N SER A 60 3.38 -12.89 16.40
CA SER A 60 2.01 -12.95 16.95
C SER A 60 1.48 -11.57 17.36
N GLN A 61 2.36 -10.60 17.57
CA GLN A 61 2.03 -9.25 18.00
C GLN A 61 2.71 -8.23 17.09
N PHE A 62 2.18 -7.01 17.18
CA PHE A 62 2.71 -5.84 16.50
C PHE A 62 3.44 -4.99 17.53
N ASN A 63 4.52 -4.34 17.12
CA ASN A 63 5.38 -3.58 18.02
C ASN A 63 5.19 -2.08 17.80
N GLU A 64 5.31 -1.33 18.88
CA GLU A 64 5.46 0.12 18.81
C GLU A 64 6.72 0.51 18.04
N ASP A 65 6.70 1.68 17.42
CA ASP A 65 7.85 2.25 16.74
C ASP A 65 8.45 3.37 17.60
N TRP A 66 9.71 3.23 17.99
CA TRP A 66 10.39 4.20 18.85
C TRP A 66 10.60 5.57 18.16
N ARG A 67 10.48 5.63 16.83
CA ARG A 67 10.66 6.85 16.02
C ARG A 67 9.46 7.79 16.09
N THR A 68 8.29 7.33 16.55
CA THR A 68 7.08 8.16 16.64
C THR A 68 7.02 8.97 17.92
N PHE A 69 6.36 10.13 17.87
CA PHE A 69 6.13 10.93 19.08
C PHE A 69 5.10 10.27 19.99
N TRP A 70 4.05 9.71 19.39
CA TRP A 70 3.05 8.91 20.08
C TRP A 70 3.15 7.46 19.63
N ARG A 71 3.36 6.57 20.60
CA ARG A 71 3.58 5.15 20.33
C ARG A 71 2.26 4.42 20.32
N VAL A 72 1.76 4.16 19.12
CA VAL A 72 0.61 3.28 18.92
C VAL A 72 1.06 1.86 19.19
N SER A 73 0.36 1.18 20.09
CA SER A 73 0.63 -0.17 20.54
C SER A 73 -0.27 -1.18 19.84
N HIS A 74 0.05 -2.47 20.00
CA HIS A 74 -0.87 -3.53 19.59
C HIS A 74 -2.25 -3.37 20.24
N GLY A 75 -2.32 -3.03 21.52
CA GLY A 75 -3.57 -3.00 22.30
C GLY A 75 -4.59 -1.98 21.80
N ASP A 76 -4.13 -0.90 21.18
CA ASP A 76 -4.94 0.23 20.72
C ASP A 76 -5.99 -0.11 19.65
N TYR A 77 -5.85 -1.27 19.02
CA TYR A 77 -6.78 -1.78 18.00
C TYR A 77 -7.67 -2.90 18.55
N SER A 78 -7.44 -3.38 19.77
CA SER A 78 -8.20 -4.49 20.35
C SER A 78 -9.64 -4.08 20.63
N ASN A 79 -10.59 -4.93 20.23
CA ASN A 79 -12.04 -4.71 20.41
C ASN A 79 -12.59 -3.44 19.74
N THR A 80 -11.90 -2.91 18.73
CA THR A 80 -12.36 -1.73 17.97
C THR A 80 -13.27 -2.08 16.78
N GLY A 81 -13.30 -3.36 16.38
CA GLY A 81 -13.95 -3.80 15.13
C GLY A 81 -13.06 -3.66 13.88
N TYR A 82 -11.89 -3.03 14.01
CA TYR A 82 -10.90 -2.90 12.95
C TYR A 82 -9.76 -3.92 13.12
N ASP A 83 -9.27 -4.43 11.98
CA ASP A 83 -8.04 -5.18 11.93
C ASP A 83 -6.82 -4.24 11.94
N ARG A 84 -5.68 -4.81 12.34
CA ARG A 84 -4.35 -4.22 12.14
C ARG A 84 -3.91 -4.50 10.70
N GLY A 85 -4.38 -3.67 9.78
CA GLY A 85 -4.14 -3.79 8.34
C GLY A 85 -2.72 -3.38 7.97
N HIS A 86 -2.00 -4.25 7.25
CA HIS A 86 -0.66 -3.91 6.76
C HIS A 86 -0.75 -3.08 5.48
N LEU A 87 0.15 -2.11 5.33
CA LEU A 87 0.37 -1.43 4.04
C LEU A 87 1.47 -2.10 3.23
N ALA A 88 2.69 -2.20 3.78
CA ALA A 88 3.71 -3.11 3.26
C ALA A 88 3.41 -4.55 3.71
N PRO A 89 3.12 -5.49 2.78
CA PRO A 89 2.66 -6.82 3.14
C PRO A 89 3.81 -7.70 3.63
N ASN A 90 3.64 -8.27 4.83
CA ASN A 90 4.59 -9.23 5.41
C ASN A 90 5.00 -10.34 4.42
N TYR A 91 4.05 -10.91 3.66
CA TYR A 91 4.34 -12.00 2.73
C TYR A 91 5.39 -11.58 1.68
N ALA A 92 5.14 -10.54 0.90
CA ALA A 92 6.04 -10.14 -0.17
C ALA A 92 7.36 -9.56 0.36
N ILE A 93 7.32 -8.78 1.46
CA ILE A 93 8.50 -8.14 2.03
C ILE A 93 9.43 -9.18 2.66
N SER A 94 8.91 -10.12 3.46
CA SER A 94 9.71 -11.15 4.11
C SER A 94 10.40 -12.11 3.13
N ARG A 95 9.74 -12.45 2.01
CA ARG A 95 10.34 -13.33 0.99
C ARG A 95 11.44 -12.65 0.19
N GLN A 96 11.36 -11.33 -0.01
CA GLN A 96 12.34 -10.60 -0.80
C GLN A 96 13.51 -10.09 0.01
N PHE A 97 13.26 -9.61 1.24
CA PHE A 97 14.22 -8.85 2.04
C PHE A 97 14.57 -9.52 3.38
N GLY A 98 14.01 -10.70 3.65
CA GLY A 98 14.43 -11.54 4.78
C GLY A 98 13.74 -11.23 6.12
N LYS A 99 14.34 -11.75 7.20
CA LYS A 99 13.74 -11.76 8.54
C LYS A 99 13.62 -10.37 9.16
N GLN A 100 14.62 -9.49 8.97
CA GLN A 100 14.54 -8.15 9.54
C GLN A 100 13.40 -7.35 8.90
N ALA A 101 13.29 -7.42 7.58
CA ALA A 101 12.18 -6.84 6.83
C ALA A 101 10.81 -7.35 7.29
N GLN A 102 10.70 -8.66 7.59
CA GLN A 102 9.50 -9.19 8.23
C GLN A 102 9.18 -8.47 9.53
N LEU A 103 10.14 -8.34 10.45
CA LEU A 103 9.89 -7.70 11.75
C LEU A 103 9.46 -6.25 11.58
N ASP A 104 10.07 -5.54 10.63
CA ASP A 104 9.72 -4.15 10.33
C ASP A 104 8.27 -4.02 9.81
N THR A 105 7.75 -5.00 9.04
CA THR A 105 6.33 -4.97 8.62
C THR A 105 5.33 -5.04 9.78
N PHE A 106 5.76 -5.47 10.97
CA PHE A 106 4.94 -5.55 12.19
C PHE A 106 5.07 -4.32 13.10
N LEU A 107 5.84 -3.29 12.70
CA LEU A 107 5.82 -2.00 13.38
C LEU A 107 4.47 -1.31 13.14
N MET A 108 3.89 -0.71 14.18
CA MET A 108 2.59 -0.04 14.10
C MET A 108 2.59 1.17 13.15
N THR A 109 3.76 1.70 12.77
CA THR A 109 3.91 2.72 11.72
C THR A 109 3.57 2.21 10.31
N ASN A 110 3.54 0.89 10.09
CA ASN A 110 3.08 0.26 8.85
C ASN A 110 1.61 -0.18 8.90
N ILE A 111 0.91 0.13 10.00
CA ILE A 111 -0.42 -0.40 10.31
C ILE A 111 -1.47 0.71 10.31
N SER A 112 -2.62 0.39 9.74
CA SER A 112 -3.76 1.30 9.66
C SER A 112 -5.08 0.54 9.95
N PRO A 113 -6.11 1.17 10.54
CA PRO A 113 -7.38 0.51 10.82
C PRO A 113 -8.09 0.08 9.55
N GLN A 114 -8.27 -1.23 9.34
CA GLN A 114 -8.96 -1.77 8.17
C GLN A 114 -10.15 -2.64 8.58
N LYS A 115 -11.30 -2.47 7.93
CA LYS A 115 -12.45 -3.36 8.16
C LYS A 115 -12.12 -4.79 7.71
N PRO A 116 -12.65 -5.82 8.40
CA PRO A 116 -12.28 -7.22 8.11
C PRO A 116 -12.54 -7.68 6.67
N ASN A 117 -13.63 -7.22 6.03
CA ASN A 117 -13.91 -7.56 4.63
C ASN A 117 -12.93 -6.91 3.65
N LEU A 118 -12.38 -5.74 3.99
CA LEU A 118 -11.32 -5.10 3.22
C LEU A 118 -10.01 -5.88 3.39
N ASN A 119 -9.50 -5.92 4.63
CA ASN A 119 -8.19 -6.49 4.96
C ASN A 119 -8.06 -7.98 4.60
N ARG A 120 -8.98 -8.80 5.08
CA ARG A 120 -8.85 -10.27 5.00
C ARG A 120 -9.23 -10.85 3.64
N LYS A 121 -9.92 -10.09 2.80
CA LYS A 121 -10.43 -10.55 1.50
C LYS A 121 -9.85 -9.73 0.36
N ILE A 122 -10.46 -8.61 -0.01
CA ILE A 122 -10.11 -7.94 -1.28
C ILE A 122 -8.71 -7.33 -1.28
N TRP A 123 -8.26 -6.81 -0.13
CA TRP A 123 -6.89 -6.31 0.02
C TRP A 123 -5.87 -7.44 -0.13
N GLN A 124 -6.08 -8.56 0.58
CA GLN A 124 -5.26 -9.76 0.44
C GLN A 124 -5.22 -10.28 -1.01
N ARG A 125 -6.36 -10.33 -1.70
CA ARG A 125 -6.43 -10.75 -3.12
C ARG A 125 -5.58 -9.86 -4.01
N LEU A 126 -5.58 -8.54 -3.76
CA LEU A 126 -4.75 -7.60 -4.51
C LEU A 126 -3.26 -7.80 -4.20
N GLU A 127 -2.89 -8.01 -2.93
CA GLU A 127 -1.51 -8.27 -2.53
C GLU A 127 -0.96 -9.58 -3.12
N GLU A 128 -1.79 -10.61 -3.22
CA GLU A 128 -1.44 -11.86 -3.90
C GLU A 128 -1.30 -11.65 -5.41
N ALA A 129 -2.22 -10.93 -6.04
CA ALA A 129 -2.09 -10.58 -7.45
C ALA A 129 -0.79 -9.78 -7.71
N ALA A 130 -0.42 -8.87 -6.81
CA ALA A 130 0.79 -8.09 -6.94
C ALA A 130 2.06 -8.95 -7.00
N ILE A 131 2.21 -9.92 -6.09
CA ILE A 131 3.42 -10.73 -6.00
C ILE A 131 3.44 -11.91 -6.97
N ASP A 132 2.31 -12.60 -7.16
CA ASP A 132 2.25 -13.85 -7.92
C ASP A 132 1.90 -13.62 -9.41
N HIS A 133 1.29 -12.48 -9.75
CA HIS A 133 0.83 -12.20 -11.12
C HIS A 133 1.42 -10.94 -11.73
N PHE A 134 1.45 -9.81 -11.03
CA PHE A 134 1.97 -8.55 -11.59
C PHE A 134 3.50 -8.53 -11.61
N ALA A 135 4.17 -8.81 -10.49
CA ALA A 135 5.64 -8.77 -10.41
C ALA A 135 6.36 -9.62 -11.47
N PRO A 136 5.88 -10.83 -11.87
CA PRO A 136 6.48 -11.60 -12.96
C PRO A 136 6.33 -11.02 -14.38
N GLN A 137 5.44 -10.03 -14.60
CA GLN A 137 5.18 -9.46 -15.93
C GLN A 137 6.11 -8.30 -16.30
N PHE A 138 6.91 -7.83 -15.34
CA PHE A 138 7.78 -6.67 -15.48
C PHE A 138 9.19 -6.99 -14.97
N SER A 139 10.16 -6.18 -15.37
CA SER A 139 11.52 -6.29 -14.81
C SER A 139 11.53 -5.97 -13.31
N LYS A 140 10.72 -4.98 -12.92
CA LYS A 140 10.51 -4.53 -11.56
C LYS A 140 9.17 -3.82 -11.46
N VAL A 141 8.52 -3.99 -10.32
CA VAL A 141 7.31 -3.25 -9.96
C VAL A 141 7.61 -2.42 -8.72
N TRP A 142 7.17 -1.17 -8.70
CA TRP A 142 7.13 -0.35 -7.50
C TRP A 142 5.68 -0.22 -7.05
N VAL A 143 5.47 -0.27 -5.75
CA VAL A 143 4.14 -0.14 -5.16
C VAL A 143 4.14 1.09 -4.27
N MET A 144 3.17 1.98 -4.49
CA MET A 144 2.79 3.05 -3.57
C MET A 144 1.42 2.72 -3.00
N THR A 145 1.25 2.79 -1.69
CA THR A 145 -0.03 2.43 -1.06
C THR A 145 -0.26 3.23 0.21
N GLY A 146 -1.50 3.53 0.53
CA GLY A 146 -1.82 4.30 1.72
C GLY A 146 -3.31 4.38 1.99
N PRO A 147 -3.69 4.93 3.14
CA PRO A 147 -5.06 5.33 3.43
C PRO A 147 -5.48 6.61 2.69
N VAL A 148 -6.78 6.82 2.59
CA VAL A 148 -7.43 8.06 2.12
C VAL A 148 -8.28 8.62 3.26
N PHE A 149 -8.21 9.95 3.47
CA PHE A 149 -8.93 10.68 4.52
C PHE A 149 -9.67 11.88 3.88
N GLU A 150 -10.91 11.68 3.42
CA GLU A 150 -11.73 12.69 2.73
C GLU A 150 -13.07 12.96 3.43
N GLY A 151 -13.47 12.09 4.37
CA GLY A 151 -14.76 12.11 5.03
C GLY A 151 -14.75 12.76 6.40
N GLU A 152 -15.78 12.41 7.19
CA GLU A 152 -15.84 12.79 8.59
C GLU A 152 -14.74 12.08 9.39
N VAL A 153 -14.06 12.84 10.24
CA VAL A 153 -12.93 12.31 11.02
C VAL A 153 -13.45 11.36 12.10
N GLU A 154 -13.33 10.05 11.84
CA GLU A 154 -13.53 8.99 12.82
C GLU A 154 -12.19 8.62 13.47
N ARG A 155 -12.20 8.38 14.79
CA ARG A 155 -11.01 7.94 15.53
C ARG A 155 -11.31 6.75 16.43
N LEU A 156 -10.32 5.88 16.56
CA LEU A 156 -10.28 4.91 17.65
C LEU A 156 -10.17 5.64 19.00
N SER A 157 -10.48 4.96 20.10
CA SER A 157 -10.27 5.51 21.45
C SER A 157 -8.81 5.88 21.76
N SER A 158 -7.88 5.30 21.01
CA SER A 158 -6.44 5.58 21.02
C SER A 158 -6.04 6.78 20.15
N TRP A 159 -7.01 7.55 19.64
CA TRP A 159 -6.84 8.70 18.75
C TRP A 159 -6.33 8.40 17.34
N VAL A 160 -6.05 7.14 17.02
CA VAL A 160 -5.72 6.72 15.66
C VAL A 160 -6.89 7.02 14.74
N GLU A 161 -6.64 7.81 13.70
CA GLU A 161 -7.65 8.15 12.72
C GLU A 161 -7.98 6.95 11.84
N VAL A 162 -9.27 6.73 11.63
CA VAL A 162 -9.81 5.68 10.78
C VAL A 162 -9.93 6.23 9.36
N PRO A 163 -9.25 5.64 8.37
CA PRO A 163 -9.37 6.04 6.97
C PRO A 163 -10.73 5.71 6.37
N ASP A 164 -11.16 6.50 5.39
CA ASP A 164 -12.37 6.23 4.58
C ASP A 164 -12.16 5.08 3.59
N GLY A 165 -10.92 4.90 3.15
CA GLY A 165 -10.52 3.89 2.18
C GLY A 165 -9.02 3.76 2.06
N PHE A 166 -8.59 2.92 1.13
CA PHE A 166 -7.18 2.60 0.89
C PHE A 166 -6.91 2.56 -0.60
N TYR A 167 -5.74 3.05 -0.99
CA TYR A 167 -5.29 3.02 -2.35
C TYR A 167 -4.03 2.17 -2.52
N LYS A 168 -3.83 1.68 -3.74
CA LYS A 168 -2.58 1.02 -4.15
C LYS A 168 -2.31 1.32 -5.61
N VAL A 169 -1.14 1.89 -5.89
CA VAL A 169 -0.61 2.17 -7.22
C VAL A 169 0.55 1.22 -7.49
N PHE A 170 0.52 0.57 -8.64
CA PHE A 170 1.58 -0.25 -9.17
C PHE A 170 2.22 0.47 -10.35
N VAL A 171 3.54 0.58 -10.34
CA VAL A 171 4.33 1.09 -11.46
C VAL A 171 5.23 -0.03 -11.96
N GLY A 172 5.01 -0.49 -13.18
CA GLY A 172 5.77 -1.58 -13.80
C GLY A 172 6.68 -1.03 -14.89
N VAL A 173 7.93 -1.49 -14.93
CA VAL A 173 8.88 -1.17 -16.01
C VAL A 173 9.13 -2.42 -16.86
N ASP A 174 8.81 -2.33 -18.15
CA ASP A 174 9.02 -3.42 -19.10
C ASP A 174 10.53 -3.72 -19.24
N ALA A 175 10.88 -5.01 -19.33
CA ALA A 175 12.27 -5.43 -19.50
C ALA A 175 12.82 -5.13 -20.90
N LYS A 176 11.96 -5.05 -21.92
CA LYS A 176 12.37 -4.97 -23.33
C LYS A 176 12.66 -3.55 -23.79
N ASP A 177 11.76 -2.62 -23.50
CA ASP A 177 11.80 -1.24 -24.01
C ASP A 177 11.82 -0.18 -22.90
N GLN A 178 11.88 -0.61 -21.63
CA GLN A 178 11.81 0.28 -20.46
C GLN A 178 10.51 1.10 -20.39
N ALA A 179 9.47 0.71 -21.13
CA ALA A 179 8.18 1.37 -21.06
C ALA A 179 7.59 1.25 -19.64
N VAL A 180 7.11 2.38 -19.13
CA VAL A 180 6.46 2.47 -17.83
C VAL A 180 4.97 2.22 -18.01
N SER A 181 4.36 1.51 -17.07
CA SER A 181 2.91 1.35 -17.00
C SER A 181 2.45 1.50 -15.57
N MET A 182 1.27 2.09 -15.40
CA MET A 182 0.66 2.28 -14.08
C MET A 182 -0.66 1.52 -13.96
N LEU A 183 -0.99 1.11 -12.74
CA LEU A 183 -2.30 0.57 -12.37
C LEU A 183 -2.63 0.99 -10.95
N ALA A 184 -3.72 1.72 -10.79
CA ALA A 184 -4.15 2.24 -9.50
C ALA A 184 -5.50 1.66 -9.08
N PHE A 185 -5.67 1.50 -7.77
CA PHE A 185 -6.91 1.05 -7.17
C PHE A 185 -7.27 1.92 -5.97
N PHE A 186 -8.58 2.09 -5.74
CA PHE A 186 -9.15 2.66 -4.52
C PHE A 186 -10.23 1.75 -3.96
N PHE A 187 -10.11 1.38 -2.69
CA PHE A 187 -11.09 0.55 -1.98
C PHE A 187 -11.68 1.30 -0.79
N PRO A 188 -13.00 1.52 -0.73
CA PRO A 188 -13.63 2.04 0.48
C PRO A 188 -13.61 0.99 1.59
N GLN A 189 -13.67 1.41 2.86
CA GLN A 189 -13.70 0.49 4.01
C GLN A 189 -14.87 -0.52 3.96
N ASN A 190 -16.01 -0.14 3.39
CA ASN A 190 -17.26 -0.90 3.43
C ASN A 190 -17.46 -1.90 2.27
N VAL A 191 -16.38 -2.28 1.58
CA VAL A 191 -16.40 -3.36 0.57
C VAL A 191 -17.00 -4.66 1.12
N LYS A 192 -17.64 -5.44 0.24
CA LYS A 192 -18.14 -6.78 0.58
C LYS A 192 -17.00 -7.80 0.67
N GLY A 193 -15.90 -7.56 -0.03
CA GLY A 193 -14.66 -8.33 -0.06
C GLY A 193 -14.57 -9.35 -1.21
N ASN A 194 -15.69 -9.68 -1.84
CA ASN A 194 -15.78 -10.65 -2.95
C ASN A 194 -15.99 -9.99 -4.32
N GLU A 195 -16.06 -8.66 -4.38
CA GLU A 195 -16.19 -7.94 -5.64
C GLU A 195 -14.97 -8.14 -6.55
N SER A 196 -15.16 -7.96 -7.86
CA SER A 196 -14.04 -7.96 -8.81
C SER A 196 -13.09 -6.80 -8.54
N LEU A 197 -11.77 -7.05 -8.60
CA LEU A 197 -10.75 -5.99 -8.50
C LEU A 197 -10.95 -4.90 -9.57
N SER A 198 -11.44 -5.28 -10.75
CA SER A 198 -11.71 -4.33 -11.84
C SER A 198 -12.70 -3.23 -11.47
N LYS A 199 -13.56 -3.46 -10.47
CA LYS A 199 -14.54 -2.46 -9.99
C LYS A 199 -13.86 -1.28 -9.30
N PHE A 200 -12.65 -1.47 -8.78
CA PHE A 200 -11.95 -0.51 -7.91
C PHE A 200 -10.78 0.18 -8.62
N VAL A 201 -10.64 -0.03 -9.93
CA VAL A 201 -9.60 0.61 -10.72
C VAL A 201 -9.94 2.09 -10.87
N VAL A 202 -8.94 2.94 -10.62
CA VAL A 202 -9.01 4.40 -10.75
C VAL A 202 -7.77 4.89 -11.50
N SER A 203 -7.79 6.16 -11.91
CA SER A 203 -6.58 6.87 -12.38
C SER A 203 -5.71 7.28 -11.19
N VAL A 204 -4.44 7.61 -11.46
CA VAL A 204 -3.57 8.18 -10.42
C VAL A 204 -4.00 9.61 -10.11
N ASP A 205 -4.39 10.43 -11.11
CA ASP A 205 -5.00 11.77 -10.91
C ASP A 205 -6.13 11.74 -9.86
N GLN A 206 -7.01 10.74 -9.93
CA GLN A 206 -8.09 10.59 -8.96
C GLN A 206 -7.56 10.35 -7.55
N LEU A 207 -6.51 9.56 -7.39
CA LEU A 207 -5.90 9.32 -6.08
C LEU A 207 -5.17 10.56 -5.55
N GLU A 208 -4.55 11.34 -6.42
CA GLU A 208 -3.90 12.59 -6.03
C GLU A 208 -4.91 13.60 -5.48
N LEU A 209 -6.04 13.75 -6.16
CA LEU A 209 -7.15 14.55 -5.69
C LEU A 209 -7.66 14.08 -4.32
N MET A 210 -7.76 12.76 -4.13
CA MET A 210 -8.28 12.17 -2.90
C MET A 210 -7.31 12.25 -1.72
N THR A 211 -6.00 12.22 -1.99
CA THR A 211 -4.97 12.18 -0.94
C THR A 211 -4.33 13.53 -0.69
N GLY A 212 -4.42 14.46 -1.64
CA GLY A 212 -3.68 15.70 -1.65
C GLY A 212 -2.17 15.49 -1.73
N PHE A 213 -1.75 14.40 -2.39
CA PHE A 213 -0.37 14.16 -2.80
C PHE A 213 -0.26 14.24 -4.32
N ASP A 214 0.90 14.70 -4.76
CA ASP A 214 1.44 14.57 -6.10
C ASP A 214 2.38 13.34 -6.06
N PHE A 215 2.03 12.29 -6.78
CA PHE A 215 2.79 11.06 -6.84
C PHE A 215 3.74 11.10 -8.03
N PHE A 216 4.94 10.53 -7.87
CA PHE A 216 5.89 10.35 -8.98
C PHE A 216 6.45 11.65 -9.60
N SER A 217 6.33 12.79 -8.91
CA SER A 217 6.78 14.16 -9.26
C SER A 217 8.18 14.36 -9.86
N GLN A 218 9.04 13.33 -9.85
CA GLN A 218 10.35 13.38 -10.53
C GLN A 218 10.32 12.78 -11.95
N LEU A 219 9.16 12.34 -12.42
CA LEU A 219 8.94 12.07 -13.83
C LEU A 219 8.91 13.40 -14.61
N ASP A 220 9.08 13.29 -15.93
CA ASP A 220 8.83 14.43 -16.81
C ASP A 220 7.32 14.69 -16.86
N ASP A 221 6.90 15.95 -16.72
CA ASP A 221 5.49 16.35 -16.67
C ASP A 221 4.66 15.74 -17.81
N GLU A 222 5.17 15.66 -19.05
CA GLU A 222 4.41 15.11 -20.17
C GLU A 222 4.19 13.60 -20.01
N VAL A 223 5.23 12.90 -19.52
CA VAL A 223 5.19 11.45 -19.25
C VAL A 223 4.26 11.15 -18.08
N GLU A 224 4.39 11.90 -16.99
CA GLU A 224 3.55 11.80 -15.80
C GLU A 224 2.07 11.99 -16.13
N ASN A 225 1.72 13.15 -16.71
CA ASN A 225 0.34 13.46 -17.11
C ASN A 225 -0.28 12.41 -18.04
N ASN A 226 0.53 11.77 -18.90
CA ASN A 226 0.05 10.69 -19.75
C ASN A 226 -0.20 9.41 -18.95
N LEU A 227 0.73 9.02 -18.08
CA LEU A 227 0.63 7.77 -17.32
C LEU A 227 -0.47 7.82 -16.27
N GLU A 228 -0.64 8.95 -15.60
CA GLU A 228 -1.51 9.07 -14.44
C GLU A 228 -3.00 9.12 -14.81
N LYS A 229 -3.30 9.79 -15.92
CA LYS A 229 -4.64 9.85 -16.51
C LYS A 229 -5.11 8.51 -17.09
N ASN A 230 -4.18 7.70 -17.60
CA ASN A 230 -4.51 6.52 -18.41
C ASN A 230 -4.61 5.23 -17.57
N ILE A 231 -5.70 4.48 -17.76
CA ILE A 231 -5.93 3.20 -17.07
C ILE A 231 -5.42 2.03 -17.95
N ALA A 232 -4.22 1.53 -17.67
CA ALA A 232 -3.54 0.52 -18.49
C ALA A 232 -3.85 -0.96 -18.11
N VAL A 233 -5.09 -1.30 -17.71
CA VAL A 233 -5.46 -2.62 -17.15
C VAL A 233 -5.07 -3.84 -17.99
N GLN A 234 -5.03 -3.71 -19.32
CA GLN A 234 -4.66 -4.80 -20.23
C GLN A 234 -3.19 -5.19 -20.11
N ARG A 235 -2.29 -4.20 -19.92
CA ARG A 235 -0.86 -4.46 -19.79
C ARG A 235 -0.52 -5.27 -18.53
N TRP A 236 -1.36 -5.16 -17.50
CA TRP A 236 -1.24 -5.89 -16.23
C TRP A 236 -1.99 -7.23 -16.23
N ARG A 237 -2.69 -7.57 -17.33
CA ARG A 237 -3.52 -8.78 -17.47
C ARG A 237 -4.49 -8.93 -16.30
N LEU A 238 -5.10 -7.83 -15.85
CA LEU A 238 -5.94 -7.80 -14.64
C LEU A 238 -7.13 -8.76 -14.73
N ALA A 239 -7.70 -8.93 -15.92
CA ALA A 239 -8.85 -9.81 -16.15
C ALA A 239 -8.62 -11.27 -15.68
N GLU A 240 -7.37 -11.74 -15.68
CA GLU A 240 -7.01 -13.10 -15.28
C GLU A 240 -7.05 -13.33 -13.76
N VAL A 241 -7.00 -12.25 -12.98
CA VAL A 241 -6.94 -12.30 -11.52
C VAL A 241 -8.08 -11.55 -10.83
N ALA A 242 -8.82 -10.72 -11.58
CA ALA A 242 -9.81 -9.79 -11.03
C ALA A 242 -10.88 -10.46 -10.15
N SER A 243 -11.29 -11.69 -10.49
CA SER A 243 -12.36 -12.42 -9.80
C SER A 243 -11.86 -13.65 -9.01
N LYS A 244 -10.53 -13.83 -8.84
CA LYS A 244 -10.00 -14.93 -8.02
C LYS A 244 -10.48 -14.79 -6.58
N ALA A 245 -10.87 -15.88 -5.94
CA ALA A 245 -11.30 -15.88 -4.55
C ALA A 245 -10.14 -15.55 -3.58
N SER A 246 -10.46 -15.02 -2.40
CA SER A 246 -9.49 -14.93 -1.30
C SER A 246 -9.10 -16.33 -0.82
N ARG A 247 -7.91 -16.47 -0.23
CA ARG A 247 -7.49 -17.76 0.38
C ARG A 247 -8.23 -18.07 1.69
N TYR A 248 -8.95 -17.09 2.23
CA TYR A 248 -9.71 -17.14 3.48
C TYR A 248 -11.19 -16.85 3.22
#